data_AF-A0A1Q3WRJ7-F1
#
_entry.id   AF-A0A1Q3WRJ7-F1
#
_cell.length_a   1.000
_cell.length_b   1.000
_cell.length_c   1.000
_cell.angle_alpha   90.00
_cell.angle_beta   90.00
_cell.angle_gamma   90.00
#
_symmetry.space_group_name_H-M   'P 1'
#
loop_
_entity.id
_entity.type
_entity.pdbx_description
1 polymer ?
#
loop_
_entity_poly.entity_id
_entity_poly.type
_entity_poly.pdbx_seq_one_letter_code
_entity_poly.pdbx_strand_id
1 'polypeptide(L)'
;MLSDLQKSQALHDGGAVIAARKAHMARTATALRKIDPNDYGLTAGESTAIRAALTAMDKVIASLAKDAREADAIRKDYEKRLTAARKEFATLLYADVADCIALIATAERVPFYGFELRSFRDRSSPVGNSLHTKARDAIHSIAHTCARDKLDPATRRQEVLAGLPALKERHADLIRELTTLAVAERLEQTA
;
A
#
# COMPACT_ATOMS: atom_id res chain seq x y z
N MET A 1 9.30 18.27 -8.51
CA MET A 1 8.60 17.21 -9.26
C MET A 1 9.06 15.92 -8.64
N LEU A 2 8.12 15.13 -8.14
CA LEU A 2 8.43 13.92 -7.38
C LEU A 2 9.06 12.84 -8.26
N SER A 3 10.05 12.12 -7.73
CA SER A 3 10.53 10.87 -8.33
C SER A 3 9.50 9.76 -8.18
N ASP A 4 9.63 8.67 -8.94
CA ASP A 4 8.66 7.57 -8.87
C ASP A 4 8.65 6.88 -7.49
N LEU A 5 9.82 6.80 -6.84
CA LEU A 5 9.90 6.35 -5.45
C LEU A 5 9.12 7.28 -4.50
N GLN A 6 9.24 8.60 -4.67
CA GLN A 6 8.51 9.57 -3.86
C GLN A 6 7.01 9.57 -4.13
N LYS A 7 6.59 9.34 -5.39
CA LYS A 7 5.16 9.16 -5.73
C LYS A 7 4.60 7.90 -5.06
N SER A 8 5.38 6.81 -5.05
CA SER A 8 5.00 5.56 -4.38
C SER A 8 4.87 5.76 -2.86
N GLN A 9 5.84 6.41 -2.23
CA GLN A 9 5.78 6.75 -0.80
C GLN A 9 4.60 7.67 -0.47
N ALA A 10 4.30 8.64 -1.34
CA ALA A 10 3.19 9.58 -1.18
C ALA A 10 1.83 8.88 -1.10
N LEU A 11 1.65 7.70 -1.71
CA LEU A 11 0.43 6.89 -1.55
C LEU A 11 0.15 6.53 -0.09
N HIS A 12 1.21 6.40 0.71
CA HIS A 12 1.13 5.96 2.11
C HIS A 12 1.25 7.12 3.10
N ASP A 13 2.22 8.01 2.91
CA ASP A 13 2.54 9.06 3.90
C ASP A 13 1.95 10.44 3.56
N GLY A 14 1.45 10.64 2.34
CA GLY A 14 0.94 11.94 1.86
C GLY A 14 1.98 13.05 1.84
N GLY A 15 3.27 12.71 1.77
CA GLY A 15 4.37 13.67 1.81
C GLY A 15 4.73 14.14 3.21
N ALA A 16 4.36 13.41 4.27
CA ALA A 16 4.75 13.72 5.64
C ALA A 16 6.27 13.88 5.80
N VAL A 17 7.05 13.01 5.14
CA VAL A 17 8.52 13.12 5.14
C VAL A 17 9.00 14.39 4.44
N ILE A 18 8.37 14.77 3.32
CA ILE A 18 8.68 15.99 2.57
C ILE A 18 8.35 17.23 3.41
N ALA A 19 7.20 17.23 4.08
CA ALA A 19 6.78 18.30 4.98
C ALA A 19 7.73 18.45 6.19
N ALA A 20 8.18 17.35 6.78
CA ALA A 20 9.17 17.36 7.86
C ALA A 20 10.51 17.95 7.40
N ARG A 21 10.99 17.55 6.22
CA ARG A 21 12.22 18.11 5.61
C ARG A 21 12.09 19.60 5.33
N LYS A 22 10.95 20.05 4.78
CA LYS A 22 10.64 21.47 4.57
C LYS A 22 10.70 22.23 5.90
N ALA A 23 10.05 21.71 6.94
CA ALA A 23 10.03 22.34 8.25
C ALA A 23 11.44 22.47 8.85
N HIS A 24 12.27 21.44 8.68
CA HIS A 24 13.68 21.51 9.09
C HIS A 24 14.45 22.61 8.33
N MET A 25 14.35 22.65 6.99
CA MET A 25 15.01 23.69 6.19
C MET A 25 14.54 25.10 6.54
N ALA A 26 13.24 25.28 6.80
CA ALA A 26 12.69 26.58 7.21
C ALA A 26 13.22 27.04 8.59
N ARG A 27 13.39 26.11 9.54
CA ARG A 27 14.03 26.41 10.83
C ARG A 27 15.49 26.82 10.65
N THR A 28 16.24 26.10 9.82
CA THR A 28 17.64 26.44 9.53
C THR A 28 17.77 27.80 8.84
N ALA A 29 16.93 28.09 7.85
CA ALA A 29 16.91 29.41 7.20
C ALA A 29 16.56 30.53 8.20
N THR A 30 15.62 30.27 9.13
CA THR A 30 15.29 31.21 10.19
C THR A 30 16.45 31.45 11.15
N ALA A 31 17.21 30.40 11.50
CA ALA A 31 18.41 30.54 12.33
C ALA A 31 19.50 31.36 11.62
N LEU A 32 19.76 31.08 10.34
CA LEU A 32 20.74 31.83 9.54
C LEU A 32 20.36 33.31 9.39
N ARG A 33 19.07 33.64 9.27
CA ARG A 33 18.59 35.04 9.23
C ARG A 33 18.83 35.81 10.53
N LYS A 34 18.99 35.12 11.66
CA LYS A 34 19.25 35.75 12.96
C LYS A 34 20.73 36.04 13.21
N ILE A 35 21.62 35.59 12.32
CA ILE A 35 23.06 35.89 12.41
C ILE A 35 23.26 37.34 12.00
N ASP A 36 23.59 38.20 12.96
CA ASP A 36 24.08 39.55 12.68
C ASP A 36 25.57 39.47 12.30
N PRO A 37 25.99 39.91 11.11
CA PRO A 37 27.39 39.89 10.72
C PRO A 37 28.34 40.60 11.70
N ASN A 38 27.87 41.63 12.41
CA ASN A 38 28.67 42.40 13.36
C ASN A 38 28.88 41.64 14.67
N ASP A 39 27.86 40.94 15.17
CA ASP A 39 27.93 40.18 16.43
C ASP A 39 28.87 38.96 16.34
N TYR A 40 29.06 38.45 15.11
CA TYR A 40 29.85 37.24 14.85
C TYR A 40 31.19 37.52 14.15
N GLY A 41 31.56 38.80 13.96
CA GLY A 41 32.83 39.19 13.34
C GLY A 41 33.00 38.66 11.91
N LEU A 42 31.91 38.50 11.17
CA LEU A 42 31.94 37.90 9.84
C LEU A 42 32.59 38.84 8.82
N THR A 43 33.41 38.27 7.96
CA THR A 43 33.96 38.98 6.78
C THR A 43 32.85 39.29 5.77
N ALA A 44 33.13 40.24 4.86
CA ALA A 44 32.22 40.55 3.76
C ALA A 44 31.95 39.33 2.84
N GLY A 45 32.95 38.46 2.69
CA GLY A 45 32.85 37.21 1.92
C GLY A 45 31.89 36.21 2.58
N GLU A 46 32.01 35.99 3.89
CA GLU A 46 31.13 35.10 4.66
C GLU A 46 29.69 35.62 4.69
N SER A 47 29.52 36.93 4.89
CA SER A 47 28.21 37.59 4.82
C SER A 47 27.53 37.37 3.46
N THR A 48 28.31 37.43 2.38
CA THR A 48 27.81 37.17 1.02
C THR A 48 27.44 35.70 0.83
N ALA A 49 28.27 34.78 1.34
CA ALA A 49 27.99 33.34 1.29
C ALA A 49 26.72 32.96 2.05
N ILE A 50 26.47 33.54 3.23
CA ILE A 50 25.24 33.32 4.01
C ILE A 50 24.01 33.79 3.22
N ARG A 51 24.05 34.97 2.58
CA ARG A 51 22.94 35.46 1.75
C ARG A 51 22.67 34.55 0.55
N ALA A 52 23.73 34.07 -0.11
CA ALA A 52 23.61 33.11 -1.21
C ALA A 52 23.00 31.79 -0.73
N ALA A 53 23.44 31.28 0.43
CA ALA A 53 22.88 30.08 1.05
C ALA A 53 21.40 30.25 1.42
N LEU A 54 21.01 31.39 2.00
CA LEU A 54 19.61 31.72 2.30
C LEU A 54 18.75 31.73 1.03
N THR A 55 19.23 32.34 -0.05
CA THR A 55 18.53 32.36 -1.34
C THR A 55 18.35 30.94 -1.91
N ALA A 56 19.38 30.09 -1.80
CA ALA A 56 19.28 28.69 -2.20
C ALA A 56 18.30 27.90 -1.32
N MET A 57 18.33 28.11 0.00
CA MET A 57 17.39 27.48 0.93
C MET A 57 15.94 27.90 0.64
N ASP A 58 15.67 29.16 0.36
CA ASP A 58 14.32 29.63 0.03
C ASP A 58 13.78 28.98 -1.25
N LYS A 59 14.64 28.80 -2.27
CA LYS A 59 14.28 28.03 -3.47
C LYS A 59 13.95 26.57 -3.14
N VAL A 60 14.74 25.93 -2.29
CA VAL A 60 14.49 24.54 -1.86
C VAL A 60 13.20 24.44 -1.05
N ILE A 61 12.95 25.36 -0.11
CA ILE A 61 11.72 25.39 0.69
C ILE A 61 10.48 25.55 -0.20
N ALA A 62 10.55 26.42 -1.21
CA ALA A 62 9.48 26.62 -2.18
C ALA A 62 9.23 25.34 -3.00
N SER A 63 10.30 24.67 -3.47
CA SER A 63 10.18 23.39 -4.17
C SER A 63 9.54 22.32 -3.29
N LEU A 64 10.02 22.15 -2.05
CA LEU A 64 9.47 21.18 -1.10
C LEU A 64 8.01 21.47 -0.75
N ALA A 65 7.59 22.74 -0.73
CA ALA A 65 6.19 23.09 -0.55
C ALA A 65 5.31 22.66 -1.73
N LYS A 66 5.82 22.77 -2.97
CA LYS A 66 5.13 22.26 -4.16
C LYS A 66 5.05 20.74 -4.13
N ASP A 67 6.17 20.07 -3.85
CA ASP A 67 6.27 18.61 -3.80
C ASP A 67 5.36 18.02 -2.69
N ALA A 68 5.25 18.68 -1.53
CA ALA A 68 4.33 18.27 -0.46
C ALA A 68 2.85 18.37 -0.88
N ARG A 69 2.46 19.43 -1.62
CA ARG A 69 1.10 19.54 -2.18
C ARG A 69 0.82 18.47 -3.22
N GLU A 70 1.80 18.15 -4.06
CA GLU A 70 1.69 17.08 -5.05
C GLU A 70 1.52 15.72 -4.35
N ALA A 71 2.29 15.45 -3.30
CA ALA A 71 2.18 14.22 -2.52
C ALA A 71 0.82 14.07 -1.80
N ASP A 72 0.30 15.16 -1.22
CA ASP A 72 -1.04 15.17 -0.61
C ASP A 72 -2.13 14.90 -1.65
N ALA A 73 -2.02 15.48 -2.85
CA ALA A 73 -2.96 15.22 -3.94
C ALA A 73 -2.92 13.76 -4.41
N ILE A 74 -1.73 13.16 -4.51
CA ILE A 74 -1.55 11.74 -4.83
C ILE A 74 -2.27 10.87 -3.80
N ARG A 75 -2.06 11.14 -2.50
CA ARG A 75 -2.72 10.38 -1.43
C ARG A 75 -4.23 10.49 -1.49
N LYS A 76 -4.78 11.69 -1.68
CA LYS A 76 -6.23 11.90 -1.79
C LYS A 76 -6.84 11.17 -2.99
N ASP A 77 -6.20 11.23 -4.15
CA ASP A 77 -6.65 10.47 -5.33
C ASP A 77 -6.59 8.96 -5.08
N TYR A 78 -5.51 8.48 -4.46
CA TYR A 78 -5.35 7.08 -4.08
C TYR A 78 -6.43 6.62 -3.09
N GLU A 79 -6.67 7.34 -2.01
CA GLU A 79 -7.68 7.02 -1.00
C GLU A 79 -9.10 7.02 -1.60
N LYS A 80 -9.40 7.96 -2.50
CA LYS A 80 -10.65 8.00 -3.24
C LYS A 80 -10.83 6.74 -4.10
N ARG A 81 -9.81 6.36 -4.87
CA ARG A 81 -9.82 5.14 -5.71
C ARG A 81 -9.91 3.88 -4.87
N LEU A 82 -9.17 3.82 -3.76
CA LEU A 82 -9.18 2.69 -2.84
C LEU A 82 -10.56 2.50 -2.22
N THR A 83 -11.24 3.58 -1.86
CA THR A 83 -12.60 3.53 -1.33
C THR A 83 -13.58 2.98 -2.38
N ALA A 84 -13.49 3.47 -3.62
CA ALA A 84 -14.30 2.96 -4.72
C ALA A 84 -14.02 1.47 -4.99
N ALA A 85 -12.74 1.08 -5.06
CA ALA A 85 -12.33 -0.30 -5.26
C ALA A 85 -12.82 -1.22 -4.14
N ARG A 86 -12.64 -0.83 -2.87
CA ARG A 86 -13.13 -1.63 -1.72
C ARG A 86 -14.64 -1.84 -1.78
N LYS A 87 -15.41 -0.80 -2.16
CA LYS A 87 -16.86 -0.93 -2.32
C LYS A 87 -17.22 -1.93 -3.42
N GLU A 88 -16.53 -1.85 -4.55
CA GLU A 88 -16.75 -2.75 -5.69
C GLU A 88 -16.43 -4.21 -5.32
N PHE A 89 -15.28 -4.45 -4.69
CA PHE A 89 -14.83 -5.79 -4.32
C PHE A 89 -15.49 -6.36 -3.07
N ALA A 90 -16.11 -5.54 -2.21
CA ALA A 90 -16.87 -6.02 -1.04
C ALA A 90 -18.05 -6.94 -1.42
N THR A 91 -18.50 -6.88 -2.67
CA THR A 91 -19.57 -7.73 -3.21
C THR A 91 -19.05 -9.06 -3.76
N LEU A 92 -17.74 -9.28 -3.80
CA LEU A 92 -17.19 -10.58 -4.19
C LEU A 92 -17.56 -11.61 -3.13
N LEU A 93 -18.33 -12.61 -3.54
CA LEU A 93 -18.67 -13.74 -2.70
C LEU A 93 -17.51 -14.74 -2.70
N TYR A 94 -17.20 -15.29 -1.53
CA TYR A 94 -16.20 -16.36 -1.35
C TYR A 94 -16.69 -17.38 -0.32
N ALA A 95 -17.72 -18.11 -0.74
CA ALA A 95 -18.50 -18.96 0.16
C ALA A 95 -17.83 -20.31 0.45
N ASP A 96 -16.97 -20.77 -0.45
CA ASP A 96 -16.31 -22.07 -0.35
C ASP A 96 -14.77 -21.98 -0.42
N VAL A 97 -14.13 -23.12 -0.19
CA VAL A 97 -12.66 -23.26 -0.22
C VAL A 97 -12.11 -22.91 -1.61
N ALA A 98 -12.82 -23.25 -2.69
CA ALA A 98 -12.37 -23.01 -4.05
C ALA A 98 -12.34 -21.52 -4.39
N ASP A 99 -13.38 -20.78 -4.00
CA ASP A 99 -13.45 -19.32 -4.14
C ASP A 99 -12.33 -18.65 -3.36
N CYS A 100 -12.11 -19.07 -2.10
CA CYS A 100 -11.05 -18.52 -1.26
C CYS A 100 -9.67 -18.70 -1.92
N ILE A 101 -9.34 -19.92 -2.35
CA ILE A 101 -8.05 -20.20 -2.99
C ILE A 101 -7.89 -19.42 -4.30
N ALA A 102 -8.92 -19.37 -5.15
CA ALA A 102 -8.87 -18.64 -6.40
C ALA A 102 -8.67 -17.13 -6.19
N LEU A 103 -9.32 -16.53 -5.19
CA LEU A 103 -9.13 -15.11 -4.86
C LEU A 103 -7.74 -14.82 -4.30
N ILE A 104 -7.20 -15.69 -3.43
CA ILE A 104 -5.86 -15.49 -2.90
C ILE A 104 -4.83 -15.62 -4.03
N ALA A 105 -4.94 -16.64 -4.89
CA ALA A 105 -4.08 -16.80 -6.06
C ALA A 105 -4.17 -15.59 -7.02
N THR A 106 -5.36 -14.99 -7.16
CA THR A 106 -5.54 -13.75 -7.94
C THR A 106 -4.76 -12.57 -7.36
N ALA A 107 -4.76 -12.43 -6.03
CA ALA A 107 -4.09 -11.33 -5.34
C ALA A 107 -2.56 -11.50 -5.32
N GLU A 108 -2.08 -12.72 -5.06
CA GLU A 108 -0.65 -13.00 -4.89
C GLU A 108 0.09 -13.14 -6.24
N ARG A 109 -0.64 -13.44 -7.33
CA ARG A 109 -0.08 -13.69 -8.68
C ARG A 109 0.97 -14.81 -8.72
N VAL A 110 1.04 -15.62 -7.66
CA VAL A 110 1.94 -16.76 -7.48
C VAL A 110 1.06 -17.98 -7.18
N PRO A 111 1.43 -19.19 -7.65
CA PRO A 111 0.69 -20.41 -7.31
C PRO A 111 0.82 -20.72 -5.82
N PHE A 112 -0.24 -21.25 -5.22
CA PHE A 112 -0.13 -21.85 -3.89
C PHE A 112 0.76 -23.09 -3.95
N TYR A 113 1.75 -23.19 -3.07
CA TYR A 113 2.69 -24.30 -2.99
C TYR A 113 2.53 -25.08 -1.67
N GLY A 114 3.09 -26.30 -1.59
CA GLY A 114 2.93 -27.22 -0.45
C GLY A 114 3.37 -26.69 0.93
N PHE A 115 3.98 -25.50 1.01
CA PHE A 115 4.24 -24.82 2.28
C PHE A 115 2.96 -24.26 2.93
N GLU A 116 2.03 -23.69 2.13
CA GLU A 116 0.76 -23.20 2.68
C GLU A 116 -0.10 -24.34 3.22
N LEU A 117 -0.11 -25.50 2.56
CA LEU A 117 -0.78 -26.72 3.04
C LEU A 117 -0.29 -27.16 4.43
N ARG A 118 1.03 -27.19 4.64
CA ARG A 118 1.59 -27.49 5.97
C ARG A 118 1.14 -26.47 7.00
N SER A 119 1.12 -25.19 6.64
CA SER A 119 0.63 -24.15 7.55
C SER A 119 -0.85 -24.30 7.92
N PHE A 120 -1.68 -24.92 7.08
CA PHE A 120 -3.08 -25.25 7.43
C PHE A 120 -3.18 -26.50 8.29
N ARG A 121 -2.27 -27.47 8.13
CA ARG A 121 -2.23 -28.70 8.93
C ARG A 121 -1.63 -28.50 10.33
N ASP A 122 -0.69 -27.56 10.47
CA ASP A 122 0.07 -27.33 11.71
C ASP A 122 -0.53 -26.24 12.61
N ARG A 123 -1.60 -25.56 12.18
CA ARG A 123 -2.19 -24.42 12.91
C ARG A 123 -3.28 -24.85 13.89
N SER A 124 -3.31 -24.16 15.02
CA SER A 124 -4.35 -24.21 16.06
C SER A 124 -5.69 -23.53 15.67
N SER A 125 -5.89 -23.17 14.40
CA SER A 125 -7.06 -22.41 13.93
C SER A 125 -7.76 -23.15 12.79
N PRO A 126 -9.10 -23.25 12.81
CA PRO A 126 -9.85 -23.96 11.79
C PRO A 126 -9.52 -23.48 10.37
N VAL A 127 -9.36 -24.43 9.45
CA VAL A 127 -9.05 -24.20 8.03
C VAL A 127 -10.00 -23.19 7.42
N GLY A 128 -11.31 -23.32 7.70
CA GLY A 128 -12.34 -22.41 7.19
C GLY A 128 -12.12 -20.95 7.62
N ASN A 129 -11.81 -20.70 8.89
CA ASN A 129 -11.59 -19.35 9.42
C ASN A 129 -10.31 -18.73 8.86
N SER A 130 -9.25 -19.54 8.75
CA SER A 130 -7.97 -19.11 8.19
C SER A 130 -8.10 -18.74 6.70
N LEU A 131 -8.81 -19.57 5.91
CA LEU A 131 -9.08 -19.30 4.50
C LEU A 131 -9.93 -18.06 4.30
N HIS A 132 -10.99 -17.89 5.08
CA HIS A 132 -11.87 -16.72 4.97
C HIS A 132 -11.12 -15.42 5.28
N THR A 133 -10.25 -15.44 6.30
CA THR A 133 -9.38 -14.32 6.65
C THR A 133 -8.43 -13.98 5.49
N LYS A 134 -7.74 -14.98 4.94
CA LYS A 134 -6.83 -14.80 3.80
C LYS A 134 -7.55 -14.30 2.55
N ALA A 135 -8.74 -14.81 2.25
CA ALA A 135 -9.54 -14.36 1.11
C ALA A 135 -9.98 -12.90 1.26
N ARG A 136 -10.37 -12.49 2.47
CA ARG A 136 -10.65 -11.08 2.77
C ARG A 136 -9.42 -10.20 2.56
N ASP A 137 -8.25 -10.63 3.06
CA ASP A 137 -7.00 -9.90 2.89
C ASP A 137 -6.57 -9.84 1.41
N ALA A 138 -6.83 -10.90 0.64
CA ALA A 138 -6.63 -10.92 -0.80
C ALA A 138 -7.52 -9.91 -1.52
N ILE A 139 -8.81 -9.81 -1.15
CA ILE A 139 -9.72 -8.78 -1.67
C ILE A 139 -9.19 -7.37 -1.35
N HIS A 140 -8.70 -7.14 -0.13
CA HIS A 140 -8.07 -5.87 0.21
C HIS A 140 -6.84 -5.59 -0.66
N SER A 141 -5.97 -6.58 -0.86
CA SER A 141 -4.78 -6.47 -1.71
C SER A 141 -5.13 -6.14 -3.17
N ILE A 142 -6.17 -6.78 -3.72
CA ILE A 142 -6.68 -6.49 -5.06
C ILE A 142 -7.19 -5.04 -5.14
N ALA A 143 -7.93 -4.56 -4.12
CA ALA A 143 -8.40 -3.18 -4.07
C ALA A 143 -7.23 -2.17 -4.00
N HIS A 144 -6.21 -2.46 -3.20
CA HIS A 144 -4.99 -1.65 -3.11
C HIS A 144 -4.25 -1.59 -4.45
N THR A 145 -4.12 -2.72 -5.14
CA THR A 145 -3.51 -2.81 -6.47
C THR A 145 -4.31 -2.02 -7.51
N CYS A 146 -5.64 -2.18 -7.51
CA CYS A 146 -6.55 -1.44 -8.39
C CYS A 146 -6.41 0.07 -8.22
N ALA A 147 -6.33 0.54 -6.97
CA ALA A 147 -6.16 1.95 -6.65
C ALA A 147 -4.78 2.49 -7.06
N ARG A 148 -3.70 1.73 -6.78
CA ARG A 148 -2.32 2.10 -7.13
C ARG A 148 -2.15 2.22 -8.64
N ASP A 149 -2.65 1.24 -9.37
CA ASP A 149 -2.47 1.11 -10.83
C ASP A 149 -3.53 1.89 -11.61
N LYS A 150 -4.40 2.66 -10.90
CA LYS A 150 -5.46 3.51 -11.46
C LYS A 150 -6.42 2.75 -12.39
N LEU A 151 -6.65 1.48 -12.10
CA LEU A 151 -7.56 0.63 -12.86
C LEU A 151 -9.02 1.01 -12.54
N ASP A 152 -9.90 0.80 -13.51
CA ASP A 152 -11.35 0.87 -13.29
C ASP A 152 -11.79 -0.31 -12.41
N PRO A 153 -12.39 -0.09 -11.22
CA PRO A 153 -12.74 -1.17 -10.31
C PRO A 153 -13.73 -2.18 -10.89
N ALA A 154 -14.72 -1.72 -11.66
CA ALA A 154 -15.77 -2.58 -12.19
C ALA A 154 -15.19 -3.52 -13.26
N THR A 155 -14.39 -2.97 -14.17
CA THR A 155 -13.65 -3.73 -15.18
C THR A 155 -12.70 -4.72 -14.51
N ARG A 156 -11.92 -4.28 -13.51
CA ARG A 156 -10.99 -5.16 -12.79
C ARG A 156 -11.72 -6.28 -12.06
N ARG A 157 -12.90 -6.02 -11.48
CA ARG A 157 -13.75 -7.04 -10.86
C ARG A 157 -14.20 -8.08 -11.87
N GLN A 158 -14.61 -7.67 -13.08
CA GLN A 158 -14.98 -8.61 -14.14
C GLN A 158 -13.81 -9.49 -14.57
N GLU A 159 -12.61 -8.91 -14.72
CA GLU A 159 -11.39 -9.68 -15.03
C GLU A 159 -11.07 -10.72 -13.95
N VAL A 160 -11.19 -10.33 -12.68
CA VAL A 160 -11.00 -11.26 -11.54
C VAL A 160 -11.99 -12.42 -11.66
N LEU A 161 -13.29 -12.11 -11.79
CA LEU A 161 -14.35 -13.12 -11.88
C LEU A 161 -14.16 -14.06 -13.08
N ALA A 162 -13.76 -13.53 -14.24
CA ALA A 162 -13.48 -14.31 -15.44
C ALA A 162 -12.27 -15.25 -15.26
N GLY A 163 -11.29 -14.85 -14.45
CA GLY A 163 -10.09 -15.66 -14.16
C GLY A 163 -10.27 -16.73 -13.08
N LEU A 164 -11.30 -16.61 -12.22
CA LEU A 164 -11.49 -17.56 -11.11
C LEU A 164 -11.61 -19.03 -11.56
N PRO A 165 -12.37 -19.39 -12.61
CA PRO A 165 -12.50 -20.80 -13.02
C PRO A 165 -11.17 -21.46 -13.35
N ALA A 166 -10.31 -20.79 -14.13
CA ALA A 166 -8.99 -21.30 -14.49
C ALA A 166 -8.07 -21.45 -13.27
N LEU A 167 -8.18 -20.54 -12.29
CA LEU A 167 -7.43 -20.64 -11.04
C LEU A 167 -7.93 -21.79 -10.16
N LYS A 168 -9.25 -22.03 -10.11
CA LYS A 168 -9.83 -23.18 -9.41
C LYS A 168 -9.33 -24.49 -10.01
N GLU A 169 -9.35 -24.61 -11.33
CA GLU A 169 -8.86 -25.79 -12.04
C GLU A 169 -7.36 -26.03 -11.76
N ARG A 170 -6.55 -24.98 -11.86
CA ARG A 170 -5.11 -25.04 -11.57
C ARG A 170 -4.80 -25.52 -10.15
N HIS A 171 -5.67 -25.26 -9.18
CA HIS A 171 -5.48 -25.60 -7.77
C HIS A 171 -6.45 -26.71 -7.30
N ALA A 172 -6.99 -27.53 -8.21
CA ALA A 172 -8.02 -28.51 -7.89
C ALA A 172 -7.61 -29.52 -6.80
N ASP A 173 -6.36 -30.00 -6.81
CA ASP A 173 -5.87 -30.95 -5.81
C ASP A 173 -5.76 -30.30 -4.42
N LEU A 174 -5.22 -29.08 -4.35
CA LEU A 174 -5.16 -28.29 -3.12
C LEU A 174 -6.55 -28.03 -2.54
N ILE A 175 -7.50 -27.65 -3.40
CA ILE A 175 -8.89 -27.42 -3.01
C ILE A 175 -9.50 -28.69 -2.43
N ARG A 176 -9.26 -29.86 -3.04
CA ARG A 176 -9.75 -31.15 -2.56
C ARG A 176 -9.21 -31.49 -1.17
N GLU A 177 -7.91 -31.32 -0.97
CA GLU A 177 -7.28 -31.57 0.34
C GLU A 177 -7.81 -30.65 1.44
N LEU A 178 -7.85 -29.34 1.18
CA LEU A 178 -8.32 -28.36 2.16
C LEU A 178 -9.83 -28.51 2.45
N THR A 179 -10.62 -28.90 1.46
CA THR A 179 -12.04 -29.20 1.66
C THR A 179 -12.21 -30.40 2.58
N THR A 180 -11.39 -31.45 2.39
CA THR A 180 -11.42 -32.65 3.25
C THR A 180 -11.10 -32.29 4.69
N LEU A 181 -10.06 -31.49 4.91
CA LEU A 181 -9.69 -31.01 6.25
C LEU A 181 -10.79 -30.16 6.88
N ALA A 182 -11.37 -29.21 6.13
CA ALA A 182 -12.44 -28.35 6.63
C ALA A 182 -13.72 -29.12 7.00
N VAL A 183 -14.03 -30.22 6.29
CA VAL A 183 -15.17 -31.10 6.62
C VAL A 183 -14.86 -31.91 7.88
N ALA A 184 -13.66 -32.48 7.99
CA ALA A 184 -13.23 -33.23 9.17
C ALA A 184 -13.33 -32.39 10.45
N GLU A 185 -12.80 -31.16 10.41
CA GLU A 185 -12.90 -30.21 11.55
C GLU A 185 -14.36 -29.90 11.93
N ARG A 186 -15.25 -29.72 10.96
CA ARG A 186 -16.67 -29.46 11.24
C ARG A 186 -17.35 -30.64 11.91
N LEU A 187 -17.04 -31.86 11.47
CA LEU A 187 -17.58 -33.08 12.08
C LEU A 187 -17.12 -33.21 13.54
N GLU A 188 -15.83 -32.95 13.81
CA GLU A 188 -15.27 -32.95 15.17
C GLU A 188 -15.91 -31.89 16.09
N GLN A 189 -16.29 -30.72 15.56
CA GLN A 189 -16.95 -29.67 16.34
C GLN A 189 -18.42 -29.97 16.66
N THR A 190 -19.05 -30.88 15.89
CA THR A 190 -20.46 -31.27 16.06
C THR A 190 -20.65 -32.60 16.79
N ALA A 191 -19.57 -33.32 17.07
CA ALA A 191 -19.54 -34.58 17.81
C ALA A 191 -19.40 -34.34 19.32
#